data_AF-A0A1Q3FKD2-F1
#
_entry.id   AF-A0A1Q3FKD2-F1
#
_cell.length_a   1.000
_cell.length_b   1.000
_cell.length_c   1.000
_cell.angle_alpha   90.00
_cell.angle_beta   90.00
_cell.angle_gamma   90.00
#
_symmetry.space_group_name_H-M   'P 1'
#
loop_
_entity.id
_entity.type
_entity.pdbx_description
1 polymer ?
#
loop_
_entity_poly.entity_id
_entity_poly.type
_entity_poly.pdbx_seq_one_letter_code
_entity_poly.pdbx_strand_id
1 'polypeptide(L)'
;MDTVNLLLKLGYQPGGDSPLSEEATLCGGISQPDYRTLIQWLTDEIRRYGALDDESVSSVDDEVCFRWELSAFLKELGCPYGALMEVPLTERFREGADARMLVDYLVGECAALAMVQRQKQDEEKRFQVSMHKPCTESDLLNICHALGLSPTDLRAENIFNEINQRLNDEPPTSLLLRPETNLTADQWVRLERTQAELLEEYSLRQQMMLKRIDLTMAAFQWKQKDGPAVAQTYRKWRRHLVDLIESFSTADIATLLAADEELLRQERVSSTRLKGTGKNAFQGYLTF
;
A
#
# COMPACT_ATOMS: atom_id res chain seq x y z
N MET A 1 -0.25 -2.84 22.94
CA MET A 1 -0.05 -2.63 21.48
C MET A 1 -0.84 -3.72 20.77
N ASP A 2 -1.55 -3.43 19.68
CA ASP A 2 -2.31 -4.47 18.95
C ASP A 2 -1.40 -5.16 17.93
N THR A 3 -0.61 -6.10 18.44
CA THR A 3 0.47 -6.79 17.71
C THR A 3 -0.06 -7.59 16.54
N VAL A 4 -1.25 -8.18 16.65
CA VAL A 4 -1.91 -8.90 15.54
C VAL A 4 -2.23 -7.94 14.41
N ASN A 5 -2.82 -6.79 14.70
CA ASN A 5 -3.13 -5.81 13.68
C ASN A 5 -1.86 -5.22 13.02
N LEU A 6 -0.75 -5.12 13.74
CA LEU A 6 0.53 -4.70 13.17
C LEU A 6 1.14 -5.78 12.26
N LEU A 7 1.15 -7.05 12.68
CA LEU A 7 1.59 -8.18 11.86
C LEU A 7 0.83 -8.23 10.52
N LEU A 8 -0.49 -8.06 10.58
CA LEU A 8 -1.32 -8.03 9.38
C LEU A 8 -1.03 -6.82 8.47
N LYS A 9 -0.70 -5.66 9.04
CA LYS A 9 -0.29 -4.47 8.26
C LYS A 9 1.06 -4.64 7.60
N LEU A 10 1.98 -5.33 8.25
CA LEU A 10 3.29 -5.69 7.70
C LEU A 10 3.19 -6.80 6.64
N GLY A 11 2.00 -7.35 6.41
CA GLY A 11 1.75 -8.33 5.35
C GLY A 11 1.93 -9.79 5.78
N TYR A 12 2.06 -10.07 7.09
CA TYR A 12 2.16 -11.44 7.57
C TYR A 12 0.88 -12.23 7.27
N GLN A 13 1.04 -13.40 6.67
CA GLN A 13 -0.03 -14.37 6.50
C GLN A 13 0.36 -15.66 7.23
N PRO A 14 -0.41 -16.11 8.23
CA PRO A 14 -0.17 -17.42 8.81
C PRO A 14 -0.42 -18.51 7.76
N GLY A 15 0.26 -19.66 7.91
CA GLY A 15 -0.01 -20.83 7.08
C GLY A 15 -1.45 -21.33 7.29
N GLY A 16 -2.33 -21.08 6.32
CA GLY A 16 -3.71 -21.58 6.27
C GLY A 16 -4.82 -20.54 6.51
N ASP A 17 -6.06 -20.92 6.21
CA ASP A 17 -7.27 -20.06 6.30
C ASP A 17 -7.75 -19.77 7.74
N SER A 18 -7.01 -20.20 8.76
CA SER A 18 -7.42 -20.03 10.17
C SER A 18 -7.04 -18.64 10.70
N PRO A 19 -7.93 -17.98 11.48
CA PRO A 19 -7.61 -16.70 12.10
C PRO A 19 -6.41 -16.84 13.06
N LEU A 20 -5.53 -15.84 13.07
CA LEU A 20 -4.41 -15.74 14.01
C LEU A 20 -4.94 -15.85 15.44
N SER A 21 -4.62 -16.96 16.12
CA SER A 21 -4.91 -17.11 17.54
C SER A 21 -3.86 -16.34 18.32
N GLU A 22 -4.27 -15.28 19.04
CA GLU A 22 -3.38 -14.42 19.80
C GLU A 22 -2.51 -15.19 20.79
N GLU A 23 -3.08 -16.11 21.55
CA GLU A 23 -2.33 -16.84 22.58
C GLU A 23 -1.39 -17.88 21.97
N ALA A 24 -1.85 -18.67 20.99
CA ALA A 24 -1.02 -19.71 20.39
C ALA A 24 0.14 -19.14 19.55
N THR A 25 -0.12 -18.03 18.85
CA THR A 25 0.83 -17.44 17.90
C THR A 25 1.81 -16.50 18.59
N LEU A 26 1.35 -15.75 19.59
CA LEU A 26 2.16 -14.70 20.22
C LEU A 26 2.82 -15.18 21.52
N CYS A 27 2.24 -16.18 22.19
CA CYS A 27 2.77 -16.73 23.44
C CYS A 27 3.29 -18.17 23.29
N GLY A 28 3.29 -18.75 22.08
CA GLY A 28 3.63 -20.17 21.85
C GLY A 28 5.08 -20.55 22.16
N GLY A 29 6.01 -19.60 22.10
CA GLY A 29 7.42 -19.81 22.39
C GLY A 29 8.14 -20.70 21.36
N ILE A 30 9.46 -20.80 21.48
CA ILE A 30 10.28 -21.39 20.42
C ILE A 30 10.15 -22.90 20.27
N SER A 31 9.48 -23.63 21.17
CA SER A 31 9.22 -25.06 20.97
C SER A 31 8.14 -25.31 19.91
N GLN A 32 7.30 -24.31 19.62
CA GLN A 32 6.28 -24.37 18.57
C GLN A 32 6.90 -24.00 17.20
N PRO A 33 6.73 -24.85 16.16
CA PRO A 33 7.28 -24.57 14.82
C PRO A 33 6.64 -23.35 14.16
N ASP A 34 5.35 -23.12 14.37
CA ASP A 34 4.62 -21.96 13.83
C ASP A 34 5.16 -20.65 14.42
N TYR A 35 5.51 -20.66 15.71
CA TYR A 35 6.14 -19.53 16.38
C TYR A 35 7.53 -19.25 15.79
N ARG A 36 8.36 -20.28 15.59
CA ARG A 36 9.68 -20.11 14.96
C ARG A 36 9.58 -19.57 13.52
N THR A 37 8.58 -20.00 12.78
CA THR A 37 8.29 -19.50 11.42
C THR A 37 7.90 -18.02 11.42
N LEU A 38 7.06 -17.59 12.37
CA LEU A 38 6.73 -16.18 12.55
C LEU A 38 7.98 -15.35 12.87
N ILE A 39 8.81 -15.81 13.80
CA ILE A 39 10.02 -15.09 14.22
C ILE A 39 11.01 -15.01 13.05
N GLN A 40 11.21 -16.09 12.29
CA GLN A 40 12.03 -16.08 11.07
C GLN A 40 11.51 -15.00 10.11
N TRP A 41 10.21 -15.01 9.78
CA TRP A 41 9.62 -14.02 8.89
C TRP A 41 9.84 -12.58 9.38
N LEU A 42 9.66 -12.32 10.67
CA LEU A 42 9.92 -11.00 11.25
C LEU A 42 11.39 -10.58 11.11
N THR A 43 12.33 -11.49 11.39
CA THR A 43 13.76 -11.20 11.27
C THR A 43 14.17 -10.94 9.82
N ASP A 44 13.56 -11.64 8.86
CA ASP A 44 13.81 -11.44 7.42
C ASP A 44 13.23 -10.12 6.91
N GLU A 45 12.04 -9.72 7.38
CA GLU A 45 11.50 -8.37 7.09
C GLU A 45 12.41 -7.28 7.67
N ILE A 46 12.88 -7.45 8.92
CA ILE A 46 13.80 -6.52 9.55
C ILE A 46 15.10 -6.40 8.76
N ARG A 47 15.68 -7.49 8.25
CA ARG A 47 16.84 -7.44 7.34
C ARG A 47 16.54 -6.81 5.99
N ARG A 48 15.29 -6.87 5.50
CA ARG A 48 14.92 -6.19 4.26
C ARG A 48 14.83 -4.67 4.44
N TYR A 49 14.39 -4.20 5.60
CA TYR A 49 14.30 -2.77 5.90
C TYR A 49 15.58 -2.19 6.51
N GLY A 50 16.32 -2.98 7.29
CA GLY A 50 17.59 -2.60 7.92
C GLY A 50 18.78 -3.19 7.17
N ALA A 51 19.89 -2.47 7.08
CA ALA A 51 21.14 -3.00 6.52
C ALA A 51 21.86 -3.93 7.54
N LEU A 52 21.21 -5.01 7.92
CA LEU A 52 21.75 -6.05 8.81
C LEU A 52 22.15 -7.24 7.93
N ASP A 53 23.43 -7.33 7.60
CA ASP A 53 23.95 -8.27 6.59
C ASP A 53 24.48 -9.57 7.20
N ASP A 54 24.74 -9.63 8.52
CA ASP A 54 25.59 -10.69 9.09
C ASP A 54 24.82 -11.86 9.75
N GLU A 55 23.74 -11.63 10.50
CA GLU A 55 23.11 -12.70 11.30
C GLU A 55 21.76 -13.17 10.74
N SER A 56 21.70 -14.41 10.24
CA SER A 56 20.48 -15.05 9.74
C SER A 56 19.79 -15.97 10.76
N VAL A 57 18.47 -15.82 10.96
CA VAL A 57 17.65 -16.72 11.77
C VAL A 57 16.89 -17.65 10.83
N SER A 58 17.43 -18.85 10.62
CA SER A 58 16.99 -19.77 9.57
C SER A 58 16.77 -21.21 10.03
N SER A 59 17.32 -21.58 11.19
CA SER A 59 17.28 -22.95 11.71
C SER A 59 15.93 -23.34 12.34
N VAL A 60 14.81 -23.15 11.62
CA VAL A 60 13.44 -23.40 12.13
C VAL A 60 13.21 -24.86 12.57
N ASP A 61 13.98 -25.81 12.06
CA ASP A 61 13.86 -27.23 12.43
C ASP A 61 14.70 -27.63 13.64
N ASP A 62 15.67 -26.80 14.05
CA ASP A 62 16.55 -27.05 15.19
C ASP A 62 16.38 -25.96 16.25
N GLU A 63 15.66 -26.28 17.33
CA GLU A 63 15.39 -25.35 18.42
C GLU A 63 16.66 -24.75 19.04
N VAL A 64 17.75 -25.53 19.15
CA VAL A 64 18.98 -25.07 19.80
C VAL A 64 19.72 -24.09 18.90
N CYS A 65 19.86 -24.41 17.62
CA CYS A 65 20.47 -23.53 16.63
C CYS A 65 19.64 -22.26 16.44
N PHE A 66 18.31 -22.38 16.29
CA PHE A 66 17.39 -21.25 16.18
C PHE A 66 17.54 -20.26 17.32
N ARG A 67 17.66 -20.78 18.54
CA ARG A 67 17.79 -19.97 19.75
C ARG A 67 19.10 -19.19 19.78
N TRP A 68 20.18 -19.79 19.29
CA TRP A 68 21.48 -19.15 19.15
C TRP A 68 21.45 -18.03 18.11
N GLU A 69 20.98 -18.34 16.90
CA GLU A 69 20.83 -17.38 15.80
C GLU A 69 19.97 -16.18 16.24
N LEU A 70 18.82 -16.44 16.85
CA LEU A 70 17.93 -15.41 17.34
C LEU A 70 18.57 -14.54 18.43
N SER A 71 19.37 -15.13 19.33
CA SER A 71 20.06 -14.37 20.36
C SER A 71 21.18 -13.51 19.80
N ALA A 72 21.88 -13.97 18.76
CA ALA A 72 22.87 -13.18 18.03
C ALA A 72 22.19 -12.01 17.30
N PHE A 73 21.11 -12.28 16.58
CA PHE A 73 20.31 -11.28 15.88
C PHE A 73 19.76 -10.19 16.82
N LEU A 74 19.21 -10.57 17.98
CA LEU A 74 18.72 -9.60 18.97
C LEU A 74 19.85 -8.75 19.58
N LYS A 75 21.06 -9.28 19.66
CA LYS A 75 22.23 -8.54 20.11
C LYS A 75 22.65 -7.49 19.08
N GLU A 76 22.64 -7.85 17.80
CA GLU A 76 22.91 -6.93 16.69
C GLU A 76 21.87 -5.81 16.62
N LEU A 77 20.59 -6.16 16.81
CA LEU A 77 19.50 -5.18 16.92
C LEU A 77 19.58 -4.28 18.16
N GLY A 78 20.44 -4.58 19.13
CA GLY A 78 20.55 -3.82 20.36
C GLY A 78 19.32 -3.95 21.27
N CYS A 79 18.74 -5.17 21.35
CA CYS A 79 17.55 -5.43 22.16
C CYS A 79 17.72 -4.97 23.62
N PRO A 80 16.87 -4.02 24.11
CA PRO A 80 17.05 -3.43 25.44
C PRO A 80 16.49 -4.29 26.58
N TYR A 81 15.79 -5.38 26.26
CA TYR A 81 15.10 -6.20 27.24
C TYR A 81 16.05 -7.23 27.86
N GLY A 82 16.49 -6.97 29.10
CA GLY A 82 17.33 -7.90 29.87
C GLY A 82 16.70 -9.30 30.02
N ALA A 83 15.38 -9.39 30.13
CA ALA A 83 14.67 -10.68 30.18
C ALA A 83 14.84 -11.54 28.90
N LEU A 84 15.15 -10.93 27.74
CA LEU A 84 15.44 -11.65 26.50
C LEU A 84 16.95 -11.89 26.30
N MET A 85 17.82 -11.10 26.93
CA MET A 85 19.25 -11.03 26.62
C MET A 85 20.20 -11.46 27.75
N GLU A 86 19.78 -11.40 29.01
CA GLU A 86 20.61 -11.68 30.19
C GLU A 86 20.33 -13.06 30.81
N VAL A 87 19.16 -13.63 30.52
CA VAL A 87 18.76 -14.97 30.97
C VAL A 87 19.63 -16.05 30.29
N PRO A 88 19.93 -17.20 30.93
CA PRO A 88 20.66 -18.29 30.27
C PRO A 88 19.98 -18.72 28.97
N LEU A 89 20.77 -19.03 27.94
CA LEU A 89 20.23 -19.32 26.60
C LEU A 89 19.18 -20.44 26.66
N THR A 90 19.39 -21.50 27.42
CA THR A 90 18.45 -22.64 27.61
C THR A 90 17.07 -22.27 28.18
N GLU A 91 16.92 -21.06 28.71
CA GLU A 91 15.69 -20.58 29.34
C GLU A 91 14.99 -19.45 28.56
N ARG A 92 15.66 -18.85 27.58
CA ARG A 92 15.10 -17.76 26.76
C ARG A 92 13.91 -18.20 25.90
N PHE A 93 13.02 -17.26 25.59
CA PHE A 93 11.95 -17.39 24.57
C PHE A 93 11.02 -18.61 24.76
N ARG A 94 10.86 -19.06 26.00
CA ARG A 94 9.86 -20.06 26.37
C ARG A 94 8.46 -19.46 26.22
N GLU A 95 7.45 -20.32 26.21
CA GLU A 95 6.04 -19.93 26.13
C GLU A 95 5.65 -18.89 27.21
N GLY A 96 4.60 -18.11 26.93
CA GLY A 96 4.06 -17.13 27.86
C GLY A 96 4.56 -15.70 27.61
N ALA A 97 4.81 -14.95 28.69
CA ALA A 97 5.02 -13.50 28.65
C ALA A 97 6.30 -13.09 27.90
N ASP A 98 7.38 -13.87 28.04
CA ASP A 98 8.66 -13.58 27.39
C ASP A 98 8.58 -13.81 25.88
N ALA A 99 7.88 -14.87 25.44
CA ALA A 99 7.56 -15.10 24.03
C ALA A 99 6.73 -13.94 23.45
N ARG A 100 5.73 -13.45 24.20
CA ARG A 100 4.93 -12.31 23.76
C ARG A 100 5.78 -11.05 23.62
N MET A 101 6.62 -10.78 24.61
CA MET A 101 7.50 -9.61 24.63
C MET A 101 8.47 -9.62 23.45
N LEU A 102 9.02 -10.78 23.10
CA LEU A 102 9.86 -10.93 21.90
C LEU A 102 9.10 -10.54 20.62
N VAL A 103 7.88 -11.06 20.44
CA VAL A 103 7.09 -10.75 19.24
C VAL A 103 6.72 -9.27 19.21
N ASP A 104 6.29 -8.70 20.33
CA ASP A 104 5.95 -7.28 20.43
C ASP A 104 7.15 -6.38 20.10
N TYR A 105 8.35 -6.74 20.58
CA TYR A 105 9.59 -6.05 20.26
C TYR A 105 9.90 -6.12 18.76
N LEU A 106 9.97 -7.31 18.18
CA LEU A 106 10.32 -7.50 16.76
C LEU A 106 9.30 -6.84 15.82
N VAL A 107 8.00 -6.91 16.14
CA VAL A 107 6.95 -6.22 15.37
C VAL A 107 7.11 -4.71 15.46
N GLY A 108 7.45 -4.18 16.63
CA GLY A 108 7.75 -2.77 16.83
C GLY A 108 8.93 -2.30 16.01
N GLU A 109 10.06 -3.01 16.08
CA GLU A 109 11.28 -2.70 15.31
C GLU A 109 11.04 -2.79 13.80
N CYS A 110 10.38 -3.85 13.33
CA CYS A 110 10.02 -4.00 11.94
C CYS A 110 9.15 -2.83 11.44
N ALA A 111 8.13 -2.44 12.21
CA ALA A 111 7.29 -1.30 11.87
C ALA A 111 8.07 0.03 11.86
N ALA A 112 9.00 0.23 12.82
CA ALA A 112 9.83 1.43 12.87
C ALA A 112 10.77 1.51 11.66
N LEU A 113 11.46 0.41 11.33
CA LEU A 113 12.36 0.34 10.17
C LEU A 113 11.59 0.55 8.86
N ALA A 114 10.41 -0.05 8.70
CA ALA A 114 9.56 0.17 7.54
C ALA A 114 9.15 1.65 7.39
N MET A 115 8.86 2.35 8.49
CA MET A 115 8.58 3.79 8.46
C MET A 115 9.79 4.62 8.02
N VAL A 116 10.99 4.31 8.54
CA VAL A 116 12.24 4.99 8.15
C VAL A 116 12.57 4.75 6.68
N GLN A 117 12.43 3.51 6.20
CA GLN A 117 12.63 3.16 4.80
C GLN A 117 11.68 3.96 3.89
N ARG A 118 10.40 4.04 4.25
CA ARG A 118 9.40 4.79 3.50
C ARG A 118 9.72 6.28 3.48
N GLN A 119 10.13 6.86 4.61
CA GLN A 119 10.55 8.26 4.66
C GLN A 119 11.74 8.53 3.74
N LYS A 120 12.76 7.67 3.73
CA LYS A 120 13.89 7.77 2.80
C LYS A 120 13.44 7.72 1.35
N GLN A 121 12.57 6.77 0.99
CA GLN A 121 12.01 6.68 -0.36
C GLN A 121 11.20 7.92 -0.75
N ASP A 122 10.42 8.47 0.17
CA ASP A 122 9.65 9.69 -0.07
C ASP A 122 10.57 10.92 -0.22
N GLU A 123 11.67 10.99 0.53
CA GLU A 123 12.71 12.00 0.37
C GLU A 123 13.46 11.87 -0.97
N GLU A 124 13.81 10.65 -1.37
CA GLU A 124 14.42 10.35 -2.67
C GLU A 124 13.49 10.73 -3.83
N LYS A 125 12.18 10.43 -3.71
CA LYS A 125 11.16 10.85 -4.69
C LYS A 125 10.96 12.36 -4.72
N ARG A 126 11.12 13.05 -3.58
CA ARG A 126 11.08 14.52 -3.52
C ARG A 126 12.31 15.16 -4.17
N PHE A 127 13.48 14.53 -4.09
CA PHE A 127 14.74 15.02 -4.68
C PHE A 127 14.94 14.61 -6.13
N GLN A 128 14.34 13.50 -6.58
CA GLN A 128 14.17 13.25 -8.01
C GLN A 128 13.17 14.28 -8.54
N VAL A 129 13.69 15.35 -9.15
CA VAL A 129 12.93 16.19 -10.07
C VAL A 129 12.10 15.25 -10.94
N SER A 130 10.78 15.39 -10.90
CA SER A 130 9.80 14.62 -11.65
C SER A 130 10.23 14.48 -13.12
N MET A 131 11.03 13.46 -13.40
CA MET A 131 11.21 12.97 -14.74
C MET A 131 9.98 12.11 -14.95
N HIS A 132 8.96 12.70 -15.56
CA HIS A 132 7.79 11.97 -16.05
C HIS A 132 8.29 10.66 -16.66
N LYS A 133 7.65 9.55 -16.29
CA LYS A 133 8.02 8.22 -16.80
C LYS A 133 8.18 8.35 -18.32
N PRO A 134 9.36 7.99 -18.88
CA PRO A 134 9.63 8.23 -20.29
C PRO A 134 8.56 7.51 -21.12
N CYS A 135 7.96 8.23 -22.06
CA CYS A 135 6.98 7.69 -22.99
C CYS A 135 7.61 6.47 -23.69
N THR A 136 6.97 5.31 -23.56
CA THR A 136 7.45 4.07 -24.15
C THR A 136 6.91 3.88 -25.57
N GLU A 137 7.53 3.01 -26.36
CA GLU A 137 7.03 2.64 -27.69
C GLU A 137 5.58 2.16 -27.64
N SER A 138 5.21 1.38 -26.61
CA SER A 138 3.81 0.95 -26.41
C SER A 138 2.85 2.11 -26.19
N ASP A 139 3.27 3.16 -25.49
CA ASP A 139 2.41 4.33 -25.25
C ASP A 139 2.14 5.08 -26.55
N LEU A 140 3.17 5.24 -27.40
CA LEU A 140 3.02 5.85 -28.72
C LEU A 140 2.12 5.02 -29.63
N LEU A 141 2.26 3.70 -29.65
CA LEU A 141 1.38 2.82 -30.41
C LEU A 141 -0.07 2.94 -29.95
N ASN A 142 -0.30 2.98 -28.62
CA ASN A 142 -1.63 3.15 -28.06
C ASN A 142 -2.26 4.50 -28.46
N ILE A 143 -1.49 5.58 -28.44
CA ILE A 143 -1.95 6.90 -28.90
C ILE A 143 -2.34 6.85 -30.39
N CYS A 144 -1.49 6.28 -31.24
CA CYS A 144 -1.79 6.12 -32.66
C CYS A 144 -3.08 5.33 -32.88
N HIS A 145 -3.24 4.18 -32.20
CA HIS A 145 -4.46 3.38 -32.29
C HIS A 145 -5.71 4.15 -31.82
N ALA A 146 -5.61 4.89 -30.71
CA ALA A 146 -6.71 5.70 -30.19
C ALA A 146 -7.14 6.80 -31.15
N LEU A 147 -6.19 7.39 -31.88
CA LEU A 147 -6.44 8.41 -32.90
C LEU A 147 -6.77 7.84 -34.29
N GLY A 148 -6.86 6.52 -34.43
CA GLY A 148 -7.11 5.84 -35.71
C GLY A 148 -5.97 6.00 -36.72
N LEU A 149 -4.75 6.25 -36.25
CA LEU A 149 -3.53 6.33 -37.05
C LEU A 149 -2.92 4.94 -37.22
N SER A 150 -2.44 4.64 -38.43
CA SER A 150 -1.74 3.40 -38.77
C SER A 150 -0.22 3.60 -38.55
N PRO A 151 0.39 3.01 -37.49
CA PRO A 151 1.80 3.23 -37.19
C PRO A 151 2.74 2.67 -38.26
N THR A 152 2.27 1.69 -39.05
CA THR A 152 3.05 1.03 -40.10
C THR A 152 3.25 1.90 -41.35
N ASP A 153 2.39 2.88 -41.55
CA ASP A 153 2.44 3.78 -42.71
C ASP A 153 3.17 5.11 -42.40
N LEU A 154 3.51 5.33 -41.13
CA LEU A 154 4.12 6.56 -40.63
C LEU A 154 5.64 6.42 -40.51
N ARG A 155 6.37 7.40 -41.04
CA ARG A 155 7.80 7.55 -40.72
C ARG A 155 7.94 8.05 -39.28
N ALA A 156 8.89 7.52 -38.53
CA ALA A 156 9.13 7.89 -37.12
C ALA A 156 9.21 9.41 -36.89
N GLU A 157 9.80 10.14 -37.85
CA GLU A 157 9.95 11.60 -37.82
C GLU A 157 8.63 12.38 -37.94
N ASN A 158 7.58 11.76 -38.51
CA ASN A 158 6.30 12.40 -38.79
C ASN A 158 5.18 12.01 -37.83
N ILE A 159 5.40 11.01 -36.96
CA ILE A 159 4.36 10.50 -36.05
C ILE A 159 3.78 11.62 -35.18
N PHE A 160 4.63 12.46 -34.57
CA PHE A 160 4.17 13.56 -33.73
C PHE A 160 3.42 14.64 -34.52
N ASN A 161 3.81 14.89 -35.77
CA ASN A 161 3.12 15.87 -36.63
C ASN A 161 1.72 15.36 -36.97
N GLU A 162 1.58 14.07 -37.30
CA GLU A 162 0.29 13.45 -37.61
C GLU A 162 -0.63 13.40 -36.38
N ILE A 163 -0.09 13.07 -35.20
CA ILE A 163 -0.81 13.11 -33.92
C ILE A 163 -1.33 14.53 -33.65
N ASN A 164 -0.45 15.54 -33.75
CA ASN A 164 -0.84 16.93 -33.55
C ASN A 164 -1.90 17.38 -34.56
N GLN A 165 -1.79 16.96 -35.83
CA GLN A 165 -2.78 17.28 -36.84
C GLN A 165 -4.15 16.67 -36.49
N ARG A 166 -4.21 15.38 -36.12
CA ARG A 166 -5.46 14.73 -35.71
C ARG A 166 -6.10 15.39 -34.49
N LEU A 167 -5.31 15.75 -33.49
CA LEU A 167 -5.81 16.44 -32.29
C LEU A 167 -6.35 17.85 -32.60
N ASN A 168 -5.81 18.52 -33.61
CA ASN A 168 -6.31 19.82 -34.07
C ASN A 168 -7.60 19.69 -34.92
N ASP A 169 -7.67 18.65 -35.77
CA ASP A 169 -8.83 18.41 -36.63
C ASP A 169 -10.05 17.92 -35.82
N GLU A 170 -9.84 17.07 -34.82
CA GLU A 170 -10.88 16.50 -33.96
C GLU A 170 -10.51 16.66 -32.47
N PRO A 171 -10.63 17.86 -31.90
CA PRO A 171 -10.28 18.08 -30.50
C PRO A 171 -11.27 17.38 -29.56
N PRO A 172 -10.79 16.70 -28.50
CA PRO A 172 -11.65 15.99 -27.55
C PRO A 172 -12.62 16.96 -26.87
N THR A 173 -13.92 16.75 -27.06
CA THR A 173 -15.00 17.70 -26.71
C THR A 173 -15.38 17.72 -25.23
N SER A 174 -15.06 16.67 -24.51
CA SER A 174 -15.50 16.44 -23.14
C SER A 174 -14.43 16.76 -22.09
N LEU A 175 -13.30 17.35 -22.46
CA LEU A 175 -12.26 17.73 -21.49
C LEU A 175 -12.75 18.81 -20.53
N LEU A 176 -12.52 18.61 -19.24
CA LEU A 176 -12.80 19.58 -18.18
C LEU A 176 -12.02 20.88 -18.32
N LEU A 177 -10.74 20.75 -18.69
CA LEU A 177 -9.83 21.87 -18.82
C LEU A 177 -9.53 22.10 -20.29
N ARG A 178 -10.23 23.06 -20.87
CA ARG A 178 -10.00 23.52 -22.24
C ARG A 178 -9.68 25.00 -22.23
N PRO A 179 -8.40 25.38 -22.11
CA PRO A 179 -8.02 26.78 -22.20
C PRO A 179 -8.28 27.31 -23.62
N GLU A 180 -8.89 28.49 -23.73
CA GLU A 180 -9.17 29.14 -25.03
C GLU A 180 -7.90 29.63 -25.74
N THR A 181 -6.81 29.78 -24.99
CA THR A 181 -5.50 30.24 -25.48
C THR A 181 -4.39 29.38 -24.89
N ASN A 182 -3.27 29.31 -25.59
CA ASN A 182 -2.09 28.63 -25.07
C ASN A 182 -1.63 29.25 -23.76
N LEU A 183 -1.40 28.41 -22.76
CA LEU A 183 -0.89 28.85 -21.47
C LEU A 183 0.55 29.37 -21.61
N THR A 184 0.82 30.50 -20.96
CA THR A 184 2.17 31.06 -20.81
C THR A 184 3.02 30.22 -19.86
N ALA A 185 4.35 30.37 -19.92
CA ALA A 185 5.26 29.65 -19.03
C ALA A 185 4.93 29.85 -17.53
N ASP A 186 4.63 31.09 -17.12
CA ASP A 186 4.25 31.38 -15.73
C ASP A 186 2.91 30.72 -15.33
N GLN A 187 1.97 30.60 -16.28
CA GLN A 187 0.70 29.91 -16.05
C GLN A 187 0.89 28.40 -15.91
N TRP A 188 1.78 27.79 -16.71
CA TRP A 188 2.15 26.38 -16.57
C TRP A 188 2.74 26.09 -15.21
N VAL A 189 3.72 26.88 -14.77
CA VAL A 189 4.34 26.75 -13.43
C VAL A 189 3.28 26.89 -12.33
N ARG A 190 2.36 27.85 -12.47
CA ARG A 190 1.27 28.01 -11.51
C ARG A 190 0.31 26.82 -11.50
N LEU A 191 0.00 26.26 -12.67
CA LEU A 191 -0.89 25.11 -12.81
C LEU A 191 -0.28 23.86 -12.19
N GLU A 192 1.00 23.57 -12.47
CA GLU A 192 1.75 22.47 -11.87
C GLU A 192 1.79 22.60 -10.34
N ARG A 193 2.08 23.80 -9.83
CA ARG A 193 2.05 24.06 -8.39
C ARG A 193 0.67 23.80 -7.79
N THR A 194 -0.38 24.29 -8.43
CA THR A 194 -1.76 24.10 -7.96
C THR A 194 -2.13 22.61 -7.97
N GLN A 195 -1.73 21.87 -9.00
CA GLN A 195 -1.94 20.43 -9.07
C GLN A 195 -1.22 19.70 -7.95
N ALA A 196 0.04 20.04 -7.66
CA ALA A 196 0.80 19.45 -6.57
C ALA A 196 0.14 19.70 -5.20
N GLU A 197 -0.29 20.94 -4.93
CA GLU A 197 -1.01 21.31 -3.70
C GLU A 197 -2.34 20.54 -3.56
N LEU A 198 -3.10 20.41 -4.66
CA LEU A 198 -4.34 19.66 -4.68
C LEU A 198 -4.10 18.16 -4.42
N LEU A 199 -3.11 17.56 -5.08
CA LEU A 199 -2.77 16.15 -4.90
C LEU A 199 -2.38 15.85 -3.45
N GLU A 200 -1.59 16.71 -2.82
CA GLU A 200 -1.21 16.56 -1.41
C GLU A 200 -2.45 16.61 -0.50
N GLU A 201 -3.31 17.60 -0.69
CA GLU A 201 -4.55 17.75 0.09
C GLU A 201 -5.53 16.58 -0.14
N TYR A 202 -5.71 16.12 -1.39
CA TYR A 202 -6.58 14.99 -1.70
C TYR A 202 -6.03 13.68 -1.16
N SER A 203 -4.73 13.44 -1.28
CA SER A 203 -4.04 12.30 -0.67
C SER A 203 -4.27 12.25 0.83
N LEU A 204 -4.07 13.39 1.52
CA LEU A 204 -4.32 13.48 2.96
C LEU A 204 -5.79 13.18 3.30
N ARG A 205 -6.75 13.73 2.56
CA ARG A 205 -8.18 13.47 2.78
C ARG A 205 -8.55 12.00 2.55
N GLN A 206 -8.00 11.36 1.53
CA GLN A 206 -8.20 9.94 1.25
C GLN A 206 -7.66 9.07 2.38
N GLN A 207 -6.45 9.37 2.88
CA GLN A 207 -5.84 8.68 4.02
C GLN A 207 -6.68 8.87 5.30
N MET A 208 -7.15 10.08 5.58
CA MET A 208 -8.04 10.35 6.71
C MET A 208 -9.36 9.58 6.59
N MET A 209 -9.95 9.50 5.39
CA MET A 209 -11.18 8.75 5.17
C MET A 209 -10.95 7.25 5.38
N LEU A 210 -9.86 6.69 4.86
CA LEU A 210 -9.48 5.30 5.09
C LEU A 210 -9.28 5.02 6.58
N LYS A 211 -8.58 5.91 7.29
CA LYS A 211 -8.37 5.80 8.74
C LYS A 211 -9.69 5.85 9.52
N ARG A 212 -10.63 6.72 9.11
CA ARG A 212 -11.96 6.80 9.71
C ARG A 212 -12.70 5.47 9.55
N ILE A 213 -12.65 4.88 8.35
CA ILE A 213 -13.26 3.57 8.11
C ILE A 213 -12.60 2.50 8.99
N ASP A 214 -11.26 2.48 9.10
CA ASP A 214 -10.53 1.56 9.98
C ASP A 214 -11.02 1.65 11.44
N LEU A 215 -11.14 2.87 11.96
CA LEU A 215 -11.60 3.11 13.33
C LEU A 215 -13.07 2.69 13.51
N THR A 216 -13.92 2.99 12.53
CA THR A 216 -15.32 2.56 12.55
C THR A 216 -15.43 1.03 12.56
N MET A 217 -14.67 0.33 11.70
CA MET A 217 -14.65 -1.13 11.66
C MET A 217 -14.15 -1.76 12.96
N ALA A 218 -13.14 -1.15 13.59
CA ALA A 218 -12.61 -1.60 14.88
C ALA A 218 -13.57 -1.35 16.05
N ALA A 219 -14.39 -0.30 15.99
CA ALA A 219 -15.36 0.03 17.03
C ALA A 219 -16.60 -0.89 17.02
N PHE A 220 -16.86 -1.61 15.93
CA PHE A 220 -17.99 -2.52 15.84
C PHE A 220 -17.82 -3.76 16.73
N GLN A 221 -18.82 -4.01 17.57
CA GLN A 221 -18.95 -5.25 18.33
C GLN A 221 -19.76 -6.26 17.51
N TRP A 222 -19.06 -7.11 16.78
CA TRP A 222 -19.67 -8.17 15.98
C TRP A 222 -20.15 -9.32 16.86
N LYS A 223 -21.26 -9.97 16.49
CA LYS A 223 -21.61 -11.26 17.09
C LYS A 223 -20.46 -12.25 16.82
N GLN A 224 -20.17 -13.09 17.79
CA GLN A 224 -18.94 -13.91 17.86
C GLN A 224 -18.67 -14.78 16.60
N LYS A 225 -19.71 -15.12 15.83
CA LYS A 225 -19.59 -15.90 14.58
C LYS A 225 -19.34 -15.05 13.33
N ASP A 226 -19.74 -13.78 13.32
CA ASP A 226 -19.73 -12.94 12.11
C ASP A 226 -18.49 -12.04 12.02
N GLY A 227 -17.86 -11.73 13.17
CA GLY A 227 -16.70 -10.84 13.24
C GLY A 227 -15.52 -11.26 12.36
N PRO A 228 -15.06 -12.52 12.39
CA PRO A 228 -13.94 -12.98 11.55
C PRO A 228 -14.21 -12.86 10.04
N ALA A 229 -15.42 -13.23 9.59
CA ALA A 229 -15.81 -13.17 8.18
C ALA A 229 -15.90 -11.72 7.67
N VAL A 230 -16.44 -10.82 8.49
CA VAL A 230 -16.50 -9.39 8.17
C VAL A 230 -15.11 -8.76 8.14
N ALA A 231 -14.25 -9.09 9.11
CA ALA A 231 -12.86 -8.63 9.13
C ALA A 231 -12.09 -9.10 7.89
N GLN A 232 -12.26 -10.37 7.46
CA GLN A 232 -11.64 -10.91 6.26
C GLN A 232 -12.06 -10.13 5.00
N THR A 233 -13.37 -9.88 4.86
CA THR A 233 -13.92 -9.12 3.72
C THR A 233 -13.41 -7.69 3.72
N TYR A 234 -13.44 -7.03 4.88
CA TYR A 234 -12.92 -5.68 5.05
C TYR A 234 -11.44 -5.59 4.68
N ARG A 235 -10.61 -6.57 5.07
CA ARG A 235 -9.18 -6.59 4.71
C ARG A 235 -8.94 -6.64 3.21
N LYS A 236 -9.74 -7.43 2.46
CA LYS A 236 -9.64 -7.48 0.99
C LYS A 236 -9.99 -6.12 0.38
N TRP A 237 -11.11 -5.54 0.80
CA TRP A 237 -11.56 -4.24 0.31
C TRP A 237 -10.60 -3.11 0.68
N ARG A 238 -10.07 -3.14 1.91
CA ARG A 238 -9.09 -2.17 2.41
C ARG A 238 -7.82 -2.16 1.58
N ARG A 239 -7.31 -3.33 1.17
CA ARG A 239 -6.14 -3.41 0.26
C ARG A 239 -6.42 -2.74 -1.07
N HIS A 240 -7.54 -3.09 -1.70
CA HIS A 240 -7.96 -2.45 -2.94
C HIS A 240 -8.08 -0.92 -2.81
N LEU A 241 -8.60 -0.42 -1.69
CA LEU A 241 -8.65 1.03 -1.44
C LEU A 241 -7.27 1.66 -1.32
N VAL A 242 -6.32 0.99 -0.67
CA VAL A 242 -4.94 1.47 -0.57
C VAL A 242 -4.31 1.55 -1.96
N ASP A 243 -4.43 0.50 -2.76
CA ASP A 243 -3.90 0.46 -4.13
C ASP A 243 -4.49 1.59 -4.99
N LEU A 244 -5.80 1.84 -4.85
CA LEU A 244 -6.48 2.94 -5.54
C LEU A 244 -5.98 4.33 -5.10
N ILE A 245 -5.76 4.53 -3.80
CA ILE A 245 -5.23 5.79 -3.27
C ILE A 245 -3.79 6.01 -3.74
N GLU A 246 -2.96 4.96 -3.73
CA GLU A 246 -1.56 5.04 -4.16
C GLU A 246 -1.46 5.35 -5.66
N SER A 247 -2.26 4.70 -6.51
CA SER A 247 -2.31 5.03 -7.94
C SER A 247 -2.73 6.48 -8.21
N PHE A 248 -3.74 7.00 -7.47
CA PHE A 248 -4.16 8.40 -7.61
C PHE A 248 -3.09 9.38 -7.13
N SER A 249 -2.33 9.03 -6.08
CA SER A 249 -1.24 9.87 -5.55
C SER A 249 -0.08 10.08 -6.53
N THR A 250 -0.01 9.26 -7.58
CA THR A 250 0.96 9.37 -8.69
C THR A 250 0.41 10.07 -9.92
N ALA A 251 -0.82 10.60 -9.86
CA ALA A 251 -1.42 11.34 -10.96
C ALA A 251 -0.63 12.62 -11.24
N ASP A 252 -0.44 12.92 -12.51
CA ASP A 252 0.36 14.03 -12.99
C ASP A 252 -0.52 15.08 -13.68
N ILE A 253 0.05 16.24 -14.05
CA ILE A 253 -0.65 17.29 -14.79
C ILE A 253 -1.31 16.78 -16.08
N ALA A 254 -0.71 15.78 -16.75
CA ALA A 254 -1.33 15.13 -17.90
C ALA A 254 -2.67 14.46 -17.54
N THR A 255 -2.76 13.82 -16.36
CA THR A 255 -4.01 13.23 -15.85
C THR A 255 -5.06 14.29 -15.56
N LEU A 256 -4.63 15.44 -15.02
CA LEU A 256 -5.53 16.58 -14.79
C LEU A 256 -6.09 17.13 -16.11
N LEU A 257 -5.24 17.28 -17.13
CA LEU A 257 -5.63 17.82 -18.44
C LEU A 257 -6.50 16.84 -19.24
N ALA A 258 -6.29 15.53 -19.07
CA ALA A 258 -7.11 14.49 -19.68
C ALA A 258 -8.45 14.26 -18.96
N ALA A 259 -8.72 14.97 -17.86
CA ALA A 259 -9.93 14.77 -17.07
C ALA A 259 -11.19 15.18 -17.85
N ASP A 260 -12.23 14.35 -17.79
CA ASP A 260 -13.48 14.50 -18.56
C ASP A 260 -14.60 15.14 -17.72
N GLU A 261 -15.48 15.93 -18.35
CA GLU A 261 -16.66 16.55 -17.75
C GLU A 261 -17.59 15.53 -17.07
N GLU A 262 -17.57 14.28 -17.53
CA GLU A 262 -18.29 13.18 -16.90
C GLU A 262 -17.87 12.96 -15.43
N LEU A 263 -16.62 13.28 -15.04
CA LEU A 263 -16.17 13.19 -13.65
C LEU A 263 -16.92 14.15 -12.71
N LEU A 264 -17.49 15.24 -13.24
CA LEU A 264 -18.34 16.14 -12.46
C LEU A 264 -19.77 15.62 -12.29
N ARG A 265 -20.17 14.57 -13.01
CA ARG A 265 -21.47 13.93 -12.82
C ARG A 265 -21.47 13.09 -11.55
N GLN A 266 -21.78 13.73 -10.43
CA GLN A 266 -22.03 13.02 -9.20
C GLN A 266 -23.44 12.42 -9.20
N GLU A 267 -23.54 11.09 -9.23
CA GLU A 267 -24.82 10.42 -9.07
C GLU A 267 -25.40 10.69 -7.68
N ARG A 268 -26.68 11.10 -7.62
CA ARG A 268 -27.35 11.34 -6.34
C ARG A 268 -27.48 10.02 -5.57
N VAL A 269 -26.72 9.93 -4.49
CA VAL A 269 -26.73 8.82 -3.51
C VAL A 269 -28.12 8.58 -2.90
N SER A 270 -29.00 9.59 -2.95
CA SER A 270 -30.39 9.52 -2.47
C SER A 270 -31.42 9.74 -3.58
N SER A 271 -31.26 9.13 -4.76
CA SER A 271 -32.32 9.18 -5.78
C SER A 271 -33.41 8.14 -5.47
N THR A 272 -34.66 8.59 -5.49
CA THR A 272 -35.88 7.76 -5.29
C THR A 272 -36.06 6.65 -6.34
N ARG A 273 -35.18 6.55 -7.35
CA ARG A 273 -35.20 5.53 -8.41
C ARG A 273 -34.92 4.11 -7.93
N LEU A 274 -34.38 3.93 -6.71
CA LEU A 274 -34.10 2.61 -6.14
C LEU A 274 -35.27 2.01 -5.33
N LYS A 275 -36.43 2.68 -5.29
CA LYS A 275 -37.64 2.04 -4.74
C LYS A 275 -38.14 0.97 -5.72
N GLY A 276 -37.67 -0.26 -5.54
CA GLY A 276 -38.27 -1.45 -6.16
C GLY A 276 -37.29 -2.55 -6.57
N THR A 277 -35.99 -2.29 -6.67
CA THR A 277 -35.03 -3.26 -7.22
C THR A 277 -34.23 -4.03 -6.17
N GLY A 278 -34.38 -3.73 -4.87
CA GLY A 278 -33.62 -4.41 -3.80
C GLY A 278 -32.09 -4.24 -3.90
N LYS A 279 -31.63 -3.36 -4.81
CA LYS A 279 -30.22 -3.08 -5.04
C LYS A 279 -29.91 -1.64 -4.64
N ASN A 280 -28.93 -1.48 -3.78
CA ASN A 280 -28.44 -0.17 -3.34
C ASN A 280 -27.50 0.38 -4.43
N ALA A 281 -27.41 1.70 -4.61
CA ALA A 281 -26.51 2.35 -5.58
C ALA A 281 -25.05 1.82 -5.54
N PHE A 282 -24.64 1.32 -4.38
CA PHE A 282 -23.30 0.78 -4.14
C PHE A 282 -23.09 -0.67 -4.55
N GLN A 283 -24.13 -1.45 -4.86
CA GLN A 283 -23.96 -2.87 -5.20
C GLN A 283 -23.25 -3.10 -6.53
N GLY A 284 -23.34 -2.16 -7.49
CA GLY A 284 -22.57 -2.23 -8.74
C GLY A 284 -21.06 -2.01 -8.54
N TYR A 285 -20.68 -1.31 -7.45
CA TYR A 285 -19.28 -1.03 -7.10
C TYR A 285 -18.68 -2.02 -6.09
N LEU A 286 -19.48 -3.00 -5.63
CA LEU A 286 -19.07 -4.00 -4.64
C LEU A 286 -18.94 -5.41 -5.22
N THR A 287 -19.23 -5.60 -6.50
CA THR A 287 -18.93 -6.83 -7.22
C THR A 287 -17.49 -6.78 -7.72
N PHE A 288 -16.60 -7.41 -6.97
CA PHE A 288 -15.25 -7.79 -7.38
C PHE A 288 -15.25 -9.26 -7.83
#